data_AF-A0A9E4YLE2-F1
#
_entry.id   AF-A0A9E4YLE2-F1
#
_cell.length_a   1.000
_cell.length_b   1.000
_cell.length_c   1.000
_cell.angle_alpha   90.00
_cell.angle_beta   90.00
_cell.angle_gamma   90.00
#
_symmetry.space_group_name_H-M   'P 1'
#
loop_
_entity.id
_entity.type
_entity.pdbx_description
1 polymer ?
#
loop_
_entity_poly.entity_id
_entity_poly.type
_entity_poly.pdbx_seq_one_letter_code
_entity_poly.pdbx_strand_id
1 'polypeptide(L)'
;MVAEAPTVAFSLELNDDQRQLQQWVHGFAEDVIRPAASEWDEREETPWPVLEEAAKIGIYAPEFLAHASADPTGLSLSIAIEELFWGDAGIGMAIMGTGLALAAIAGSGTPEQTAEWLPQCYGTPGDLKMGAFCVSEPDAGSDVAAMKTRAVYDEAKDEWVLNGQKTWISNGGIADVHVVVASVEPDLGV
;
A
#
# COMPACT_ATOMS: atom_id res chain seq x y z
N MET A 1 -35.95 -10.17 -11.93
CA MET A 1 -34.97 -10.85 -12.78
C MET A 1 -33.64 -10.18 -12.50
N VAL A 2 -32.76 -10.82 -11.73
CA VAL A 2 -31.39 -10.33 -11.53
C VAL A 2 -30.65 -10.67 -12.81
N ALA A 3 -30.19 -9.66 -13.55
CA ALA A 3 -29.34 -9.91 -14.71
C ALA A 3 -28.07 -10.63 -14.22
N GLU A 4 -27.74 -11.77 -14.81
CA GLU A 4 -26.44 -12.40 -14.60
C GLU A 4 -25.36 -11.37 -14.96
N ALA A 5 -24.45 -11.10 -14.02
CA ALA A 5 -23.29 -10.30 -14.30
C ALA A 5 -22.52 -10.97 -15.45
N PRO A 6 -22.09 -10.22 -16.48
CA PRO A 6 -21.35 -10.81 -17.58
C PRO A 6 -20.11 -11.52 -17.02
N THR A 7 -20.00 -12.81 -17.28
CA THR A 7 -18.80 -13.58 -16.95
C THR A 7 -17.68 -13.13 -17.87
N VAL A 8 -16.78 -12.31 -17.34
CA VAL A 8 -15.52 -11.98 -18.03
C VAL A 8 -14.72 -13.28 -18.09
N ALA A 9 -14.57 -13.84 -19.29
CA ALA A 9 -13.67 -14.97 -19.49
C ALA A 9 -12.24 -14.51 -19.16
N PHE A 10 -11.55 -15.25 -18.29
CA PHE A 10 -10.16 -14.95 -17.95
C PHE A 10 -9.30 -15.00 -19.23
N SER A 11 -8.51 -13.95 -19.45
CA SER A 11 -7.57 -13.81 -20.56
C SER A 11 -6.32 -13.10 -20.06
N LEU A 12 -5.15 -13.47 -20.60
CA LEU A 12 -3.89 -12.75 -20.39
C LEU A 12 -3.60 -11.76 -21.53
N GLU A 13 -4.46 -11.71 -22.55
CA GLU A 13 -4.32 -10.72 -23.62
C GLU A 13 -4.66 -9.33 -23.08
N LEU A 14 -3.68 -8.43 -23.12
CA LEU A 14 -3.88 -7.06 -22.68
C LEU A 14 -4.80 -6.30 -23.64
N ASN A 15 -5.82 -5.65 -23.08
CA ASN A 15 -6.61 -4.66 -23.81
C ASN A 15 -5.81 -3.35 -24.00
N ASP A 16 -6.37 -2.40 -24.74
CA ASP A 16 -5.66 -1.17 -25.10
C ASP A 16 -5.34 -0.29 -23.87
N ASP A 17 -6.24 -0.20 -22.89
CA ASP A 17 -6.02 0.55 -21.64
C ASP A 17 -4.88 -0.08 -20.82
N GLN A 18 -4.83 -1.41 -20.73
CA GLN A 18 -3.78 -2.16 -20.04
C GLN A 18 -2.43 -2.04 -20.74
N ARG A 19 -2.40 -2.04 -22.07
CA ARG A 19 -1.16 -1.78 -22.84
C ARG A 19 -0.67 -0.35 -22.63
N GLN A 20 -1.58 0.62 -22.56
CA GLN A 20 -1.23 2.00 -22.28
C GLN A 20 -0.68 2.15 -20.86
N LEU A 21 -1.32 1.53 -19.86
CA LEU A 21 -0.83 1.46 -18.49
C LEU A 21 0.57 0.84 -18.44
N GLN A 22 0.77 -0.31 -19.09
CA GLN A 22 2.06 -0.97 -19.16
C GLN A 22 3.14 -0.04 -19.71
N GLN A 23 2.92 0.54 -20.89
CA GLN A 23 3.89 1.42 -21.54
C GLN A 23 4.21 2.67 -20.70
N TRP A 24 3.19 3.25 -20.07
CA TRP A 24 3.36 4.43 -19.24
C TRP A 24 4.18 4.13 -17.98
N VAL A 25 3.85 3.05 -17.25
CA VAL A 25 4.58 2.66 -16.04
C VAL A 25 5.99 2.15 -16.39
N HIS A 26 6.14 1.41 -17.48
CA HIS A 26 7.45 0.97 -17.99
C HIS A 26 8.35 2.16 -18.32
N GLY A 27 7.82 3.20 -18.97
CA GLY A 27 8.58 4.42 -19.26
C GLY A 27 9.10 5.09 -17.99
N PHE A 28 8.27 5.18 -16.94
CA PHE A 28 8.74 5.70 -15.64
C PHE A 28 9.80 4.77 -15.01
N ALA A 29 9.63 3.46 -15.11
CA ALA A 29 10.59 2.49 -14.59
C ALA A 29 11.95 2.55 -15.32
N GLU A 30 11.93 2.68 -16.65
CA GLU A 30 13.13 2.78 -17.50
C GLU A 30 13.85 4.11 -17.35
N ASP A 31 13.11 5.22 -17.39
CA ASP A 31 13.70 6.56 -17.44
C ASP A 31 14.04 7.14 -16.06
N VAL A 32 13.35 6.70 -14.99
CA VAL A 32 13.47 7.29 -13.64
C VAL A 32 13.96 6.27 -12.61
N ILE A 33 13.32 5.10 -12.51
CA ILE A 33 13.64 4.13 -11.45
C ILE A 33 14.98 3.44 -11.70
N ARG A 34 15.14 2.77 -12.85
CA ARG A 34 16.31 1.96 -13.16
C ARG A 34 17.64 2.74 -13.08
N PRO A 35 17.74 3.99 -13.60
CA PRO A 35 18.98 4.75 -13.51
C PRO A 35 19.35 5.14 -12.08
N ALA A 36 18.36 5.27 -11.19
CA ALA A 36 18.55 5.65 -9.79
C ALA A 36 18.80 4.44 -8.86
N ALA A 37 18.46 3.23 -9.30
CA ALA A 37 18.41 2.01 -8.49
C ALA A 37 19.69 1.76 -7.65
N SER A 38 20.85 1.69 -8.31
CA SER A 38 22.12 1.36 -7.63
C SER A 38 22.52 2.42 -6.60
N GLU A 39 22.25 3.70 -6.87
CA GLU A 39 22.62 4.78 -5.94
C GLU A 39 21.75 4.71 -4.68
N TRP A 40 20.44 4.52 -4.83
CA TRP A 40 19.53 4.47 -3.69
C TRP A 40 19.66 3.21 -2.87
N ASP A 41 19.98 2.08 -3.51
CA ASP A 41 20.34 0.84 -2.80
C ASP A 41 21.59 1.06 -1.93
N GLU A 42 22.67 1.60 -2.50
CA GLU A 42 23.92 1.88 -1.75
C GLU A 42 23.75 2.88 -0.60
N ARG A 43 22.82 3.83 -0.74
CA ARG A 43 22.55 4.85 0.28
C ARG A 43 21.68 4.35 1.43
N GLU A 44 20.89 3.30 1.23
CA GLU A 44 19.88 2.82 2.19
C GLU A 44 18.94 3.95 2.69
N GLU A 45 18.62 4.90 1.81
CA GLU A 45 17.77 6.06 2.09
C GLU A 45 16.45 5.99 1.31
N THR A 46 15.40 6.63 1.85
CA THR A 46 14.14 6.76 1.12
C THR A 46 14.31 7.63 -0.13
N PRO A 47 13.91 7.16 -1.33
CA PRO A 47 14.12 7.86 -2.59
C PRO A 47 13.07 8.97 -2.81
N TRP A 48 13.00 9.95 -1.90
CA TRP A 48 12.03 11.05 -1.94
C TRP A 48 11.94 11.77 -3.29
N PRO A 49 13.04 12.06 -4.00
CA PRO A 49 12.95 12.66 -5.33
C PRO A 49 12.22 11.78 -6.35
N VAL A 50 12.41 10.44 -6.30
CA VAL A 50 11.72 9.51 -7.21
C VAL A 50 10.24 9.42 -6.86
N LEU A 51 9.91 9.38 -5.57
CA LEU A 51 8.53 9.38 -5.07
C LEU A 51 7.79 10.67 -5.48
N GLU A 52 8.48 11.81 -5.46
CA GLU A 52 7.93 13.10 -5.89
C GLU A 52 7.62 13.10 -7.39
N GLU A 53 8.50 12.53 -8.23
CA GLU A 53 8.21 12.36 -9.66
C GLU A 53 7.05 11.38 -9.88
N ALA A 54 7.00 10.26 -9.16
CA ALA A 54 5.88 9.31 -9.21
C ALA A 54 4.54 9.97 -8.82
N ALA A 55 4.54 10.84 -7.82
CA ALA A 55 3.35 11.58 -7.39
C ALA A 55 2.91 12.61 -8.44
N LYS A 56 3.85 13.35 -9.04
CA LYS A 56 3.55 14.35 -10.09
C LYS A 56 2.88 13.75 -11.32
N ILE A 57 3.24 12.52 -11.68
CA ILE A 57 2.62 11.81 -12.80
C ILE A 57 1.40 10.99 -12.37
N GLY A 58 1.13 10.86 -11.08
CA GLY A 58 -0.04 10.18 -10.54
C GLY A 58 0.12 8.67 -10.34
N ILE A 59 1.34 8.12 -10.35
CA ILE A 59 1.60 6.73 -9.94
C ILE A 59 1.52 6.60 -8.42
N TYR A 60 2.09 7.57 -7.69
CA TYR A 60 1.95 7.64 -6.23
C TYR A 60 0.70 8.43 -5.87
N ALA A 61 -0.47 7.79 -5.97
CA ALA A 61 -1.77 8.38 -5.67
C ALA A 61 -2.78 7.30 -5.23
N PRO A 62 -3.75 7.61 -4.34
CA PRO A 62 -4.78 6.66 -3.96
C PRO A 62 -5.69 6.28 -5.15
N GLU A 63 -5.93 7.21 -6.08
CA GLU A 63 -6.72 6.97 -7.29
C GLU A 63 -6.06 5.94 -8.21
N PHE A 64 -4.72 5.95 -8.31
CA PHE A 64 -4.01 4.97 -9.13
C PHE A 64 -4.29 3.54 -8.68
N LEU A 65 -4.16 3.29 -7.38
CA LEU A 65 -4.47 1.99 -6.80
C LEU A 65 -5.95 1.65 -6.93
N ALA A 66 -6.85 2.59 -6.65
CA ALA A 66 -8.28 2.36 -6.76
C ALA A 66 -8.68 1.97 -8.20
N HIS A 67 -8.16 2.67 -9.20
CA HIS A 67 -8.42 2.35 -10.61
C HIS A 67 -7.79 1.02 -11.03
N ALA A 68 -6.53 0.78 -10.68
CA ALA A 68 -5.84 -0.45 -11.05
C ALA A 68 -6.45 -1.70 -10.37
N SER A 69 -6.95 -1.56 -9.14
CA SER A 69 -7.67 -2.63 -8.42
C SER A 69 -9.11 -2.84 -8.88
N ALA A 70 -9.75 -1.82 -9.46
CA ALA A 70 -11.12 -1.90 -9.97
C ALA A 70 -11.21 -2.51 -11.39
N ASP A 71 -10.08 -2.78 -12.04
CA ASP A 71 -10.04 -3.47 -13.33
C ASP A 71 -10.74 -4.84 -13.23
N PRO A 72 -11.85 -5.07 -13.97
CA PRO A 72 -12.63 -6.30 -13.86
C PRO A 72 -11.88 -7.55 -14.37
N THR A 73 -10.76 -7.39 -15.08
CA THR A 73 -9.89 -8.51 -15.47
C THR A 73 -8.88 -8.89 -14.39
N GLY A 74 -8.62 -8.01 -13.43
CA GLY A 74 -7.61 -8.17 -12.38
C GLY A 74 -6.15 -7.98 -12.84
N LEU A 75 -5.91 -7.57 -14.10
CA LEU A 75 -4.55 -7.47 -14.64
C LEU A 75 -3.86 -6.13 -14.36
N SER A 76 -4.59 -5.00 -14.33
CA SER A 76 -3.97 -3.67 -14.28
C SER A 76 -3.03 -3.46 -13.09
N LEU A 77 -3.42 -3.85 -11.88
CA LEU A 77 -2.53 -3.73 -10.72
C LEU A 77 -1.29 -4.62 -10.86
N SER A 78 -1.45 -5.83 -11.38
CA SER A 78 -0.33 -6.77 -11.58
C SER A 78 0.68 -6.22 -12.58
N ILE A 79 0.20 -5.64 -13.69
CA ILE A 79 1.03 -4.99 -14.71
C ILE A 79 1.79 -3.80 -14.11
N ALA A 80 1.08 -2.91 -13.40
CA ALA A 80 1.71 -1.76 -12.76
C ALA A 80 2.83 -2.17 -11.79
N ILE A 81 2.58 -3.18 -10.95
CA ILE A 81 3.59 -3.72 -10.02
C ILE A 81 4.75 -4.33 -10.79
N GLU A 82 4.49 -5.16 -11.81
CA GLU A 82 5.53 -5.79 -12.63
C GLU A 82 6.47 -4.75 -13.23
N GLU A 83 5.93 -3.69 -13.82
CA GLU A 83 6.73 -2.66 -14.48
C GLU A 83 7.53 -1.80 -13.47
N LEU A 84 6.95 -1.42 -12.33
CA LEU A 84 7.70 -0.70 -11.29
C LEU A 84 8.86 -1.53 -10.74
N PHE A 85 8.62 -2.82 -10.47
CA PHE A 85 9.61 -3.74 -9.91
C PHE A 85 10.61 -4.22 -10.95
N TRP A 86 10.27 -4.17 -12.23
CA TRP A 86 11.24 -4.30 -13.30
C TRP A 86 12.32 -3.23 -13.14
N GLY A 87 11.96 -1.98 -12.85
CA GLY A 87 12.89 -0.87 -12.64
C GLY A 87 13.84 -1.11 -11.46
N ASP A 88 13.28 -1.32 -10.27
CA ASP A 88 13.98 -1.73 -9.05
C ASP A 88 12.99 -2.20 -7.98
N ALA A 89 13.34 -3.24 -7.22
CA ALA A 89 12.46 -3.80 -6.20
C ALA A 89 12.32 -2.90 -4.97
N GLY A 90 13.39 -2.22 -4.54
CA GLY A 90 13.37 -1.34 -3.37
C GLY A 90 12.57 -0.06 -3.63
N ILE A 91 12.84 0.61 -4.75
CA ILE A 91 12.11 1.80 -5.19
C ILE A 91 10.65 1.44 -5.55
N GLY A 92 10.43 0.31 -6.24
CA GLY A 92 9.07 -0.19 -6.51
C GLY A 92 8.27 -0.39 -5.22
N MET A 93 8.90 -0.97 -4.19
CA MET A 93 8.31 -1.08 -2.85
C MET A 93 8.10 0.27 -2.17
N ALA A 94 8.99 1.24 -2.35
CA ALA A 94 8.82 2.59 -1.78
C ALA A 94 7.57 3.28 -2.37
N ILE A 95 7.31 3.11 -3.67
CA ILE A 95 6.13 3.67 -4.35
C ILE A 95 4.85 2.94 -3.93
N MET A 96 4.89 1.60 -3.88
CA MET A 96 3.68 0.79 -3.64
C MET A 96 3.36 0.57 -2.15
N GLY A 97 4.32 0.80 -1.25
CA GLY A 97 4.24 0.41 0.16
C GLY A 97 3.06 1.02 0.91
N THR A 98 2.75 2.30 0.66
CA THR A 98 1.59 3.00 1.22
C THR A 98 0.26 2.31 0.86
N GLY A 99 0.22 1.60 -0.27
CA GLY A 99 -0.94 0.83 -0.72
C GLY A 99 -1.38 -0.26 0.24
N LEU A 100 -0.49 -0.77 1.11
CA LEU A 100 -0.86 -1.74 2.13
C LEU A 100 -1.71 -1.12 3.24
N ALA A 101 -1.39 0.12 3.66
CA ALA A 101 -2.20 0.86 4.62
C ALA A 101 -3.58 1.17 4.02
N LEU A 102 -3.61 1.57 2.74
CA LEU A 102 -4.84 1.79 2.00
C LEU A 102 -5.72 0.53 1.96
N ALA A 103 -5.14 -0.61 1.59
CA ALA A 103 -5.88 -1.87 1.53
C ALA A 103 -6.47 -2.26 2.90
N ALA A 104 -5.72 -2.04 3.98
CA ALA A 104 -6.20 -2.29 5.33
C ALA A 104 -7.36 -1.36 5.74
N ILE A 105 -7.26 -0.06 5.43
CA ILE A 105 -8.35 0.90 5.68
C ILE A 105 -9.58 0.56 4.84
N ALA A 106 -9.42 0.27 3.55
CA ALA A 106 -10.54 -0.05 2.67
C ALA A 106 -11.20 -1.40 3.05
N GLY A 107 -10.44 -2.35 3.58
CA GLY A 107 -10.94 -3.68 3.96
C GLY A 107 -11.62 -3.74 5.33
N SER A 108 -11.38 -2.79 6.23
CA SER A 108 -11.88 -2.84 7.61
C SER A 108 -12.47 -1.54 8.14
N GLY A 109 -12.26 -0.42 7.44
CA GLY A 109 -12.77 0.89 7.80
C GLY A 109 -14.18 1.16 7.27
N THR A 110 -14.84 2.16 7.86
CA THR A 110 -16.09 2.69 7.32
C THR A 110 -15.81 3.55 6.08
N PRO A 111 -16.83 3.86 5.25
CA PRO A 111 -16.68 4.82 4.15
C PRO A 111 -16.16 6.19 4.61
N GLU A 112 -16.57 6.65 5.80
CA GLU A 112 -16.12 7.90 6.40
C GLU A 112 -14.63 7.85 6.78
N GLN A 113 -14.20 6.76 7.43
CA GLN A 113 -12.79 6.55 7.75
C GLN A 113 -11.93 6.45 6.49
N THR A 114 -12.45 5.77 5.46
CA THR A 114 -11.76 5.67 4.16
C THR A 114 -11.60 7.07 3.54
N ALA A 115 -12.66 7.89 3.51
CA ALA A 115 -12.57 9.24 2.99
C ALA A 115 -11.62 10.16 3.80
N GLU A 116 -11.54 9.97 5.11
CA GLU A 116 -10.68 10.75 6.01
C GLU A 116 -9.20 10.37 5.89
N TRP A 117 -8.87 9.08 5.93
CA TRP A 117 -7.49 8.61 6.08
C TRP A 117 -6.73 8.46 4.77
N LEU A 118 -7.41 8.23 3.65
CA LEU A 118 -6.76 8.04 2.34
C LEU A 118 -5.86 9.22 1.94
N PRO A 119 -6.33 10.48 1.96
CA PRO A 119 -5.49 11.62 1.62
C PRO A 119 -4.29 11.78 2.57
N GLN A 120 -4.47 11.42 3.85
CA GLN A 120 -3.42 11.51 4.86
C GLN A 120 -2.31 10.47 4.67
N CYS A 121 -2.59 9.36 3.97
CA CYS A 121 -1.59 8.34 3.66
C CYS A 121 -0.67 8.72 2.48
N TYR A 122 -1.12 9.60 1.58
CA TYR A 122 -0.43 9.93 0.33
C TYR A 122 0.08 11.38 0.24
N GLY A 123 -0.67 12.34 0.80
CA GLY A 123 -0.37 13.76 0.63
C GLY A 123 -0.58 14.24 -0.80
N THR A 124 0.19 15.23 -1.22
CA THR A 124 0.19 15.76 -2.59
C THR A 124 1.62 16.01 -3.06
N PRO A 125 1.88 16.16 -4.37
CA PRO A 125 3.20 16.59 -4.84
C PRO A 125 3.70 17.82 -4.08
N GLY A 126 4.92 17.77 -3.55
CA GLY A 126 5.53 18.78 -2.70
C GLY A 126 5.27 18.64 -1.19
N ASP A 127 4.34 17.78 -0.78
CA ASP A 127 4.07 17.40 0.62
C ASP A 127 3.63 15.93 0.68
N LEU A 128 4.52 15.04 0.22
CA LEU A 128 4.25 13.61 0.23
C LEU A 128 4.05 13.12 1.67
N LYS A 129 3.07 12.23 1.82
CA LYS A 129 2.82 11.49 3.05
C LYS A 129 3.02 10.01 2.80
N MET A 130 3.19 9.25 3.88
CA MET A 130 3.42 7.82 3.84
C MET A 130 2.46 7.07 4.76
N GLY A 131 1.97 5.93 4.27
CA GLY A 131 1.21 4.97 5.05
C GLY A 131 2.04 3.75 5.41
N ALA A 132 1.83 3.21 6.61
CA ALA A 132 2.43 1.95 7.05
C ALA A 132 1.36 0.97 7.54
N PHE A 133 1.49 -0.29 7.14
CA PHE A 133 0.64 -1.38 7.65
C PHE A 133 1.43 -2.21 8.66
N CYS A 134 0.96 -2.24 9.91
CA CYS A 134 1.74 -2.70 11.05
C CYS A 134 1.17 -4.00 11.64
N VAL A 135 1.63 -5.13 11.11
CA VAL A 135 1.15 -6.48 11.51
C VAL A 135 2.22 -7.27 12.24
N SER A 136 3.34 -7.55 11.56
CA SER A 136 4.36 -8.48 12.05
C SER A 136 5.02 -8.01 13.34
N GLU A 137 5.32 -8.98 14.22
CA GLU A 137 5.99 -8.78 15.50
C GLU A 137 7.26 -9.62 15.57
N PRO A 138 8.22 -9.31 16.47
CA PRO A 138 9.46 -10.07 16.59
C PRO A 138 9.23 -11.59 16.75
N ASP A 139 8.16 -11.96 17.46
CA ASP A 139 7.79 -13.35 17.72
C ASP A 139 6.61 -13.86 16.86
N ALA A 140 6.07 -13.04 15.95
CA ALA A 140 4.87 -13.37 15.15
C ALA A 140 5.00 -12.83 13.71
N GLY A 141 5.58 -13.66 12.84
CA GLY A 141 5.72 -13.41 11.39
C GLY A 141 4.69 -14.19 10.58
N SER A 142 4.99 -15.46 10.27
CA SER A 142 4.07 -16.34 9.53
C SER A 142 2.82 -16.70 10.34
N ASP A 143 2.95 -16.82 11.66
CA ASP A 143 1.82 -17.00 12.58
C ASP A 143 1.38 -15.64 13.14
N VAL A 144 0.69 -14.87 12.31
CA VAL A 144 0.15 -13.55 12.69
C VAL A 144 -0.86 -13.68 13.84
N ALA A 145 -1.53 -14.82 13.97
CA ALA A 145 -2.52 -15.05 15.02
C ALA A 145 -1.90 -15.06 16.42
N ALA A 146 -0.60 -15.39 16.54
CA ALA A 146 0.14 -15.37 17.81
C ALA A 146 0.55 -13.97 18.29
N MET A 147 0.05 -12.88 17.68
CA MET A 147 0.43 -11.52 18.03
C MET A 147 0.22 -11.20 19.51
N LYS A 148 1.14 -10.41 20.07
CA LYS A 148 1.15 -9.96 21.46
C LYS A 148 0.73 -8.50 21.61
N THR A 149 0.69 -7.71 20.54
CA THR A 149 0.15 -6.35 20.61
C THR A 149 -1.32 -6.39 21.06
N ARG A 150 -1.66 -5.57 22.05
CA ARG A 150 -3.00 -5.45 22.61
C ARG A 150 -3.56 -4.05 22.43
N ALA A 151 -4.87 -3.97 22.22
CA ALA A 151 -5.66 -2.75 22.32
C ALA A 151 -6.66 -2.93 23.46
N VAL A 152 -6.53 -2.13 24.52
CA VAL A 152 -7.41 -2.16 25.69
C VAL A 152 -8.18 -0.85 25.76
N TYR A 153 -9.50 -0.92 25.83
CA TYR A 153 -10.34 0.27 25.95
C TYR A 153 -10.33 0.79 27.39
N ASP A 154 -9.95 2.06 27.57
CA ASP A 154 -9.98 2.79 28.84
C ASP A 154 -11.25 3.65 28.89
N GLU A 155 -12.32 3.08 29.47
CA GLU A 155 -13.62 3.75 29.60
C GLU A 155 -13.55 5.08 30.35
N ALA A 156 -12.59 5.25 31.27
CA ALA A 156 -12.48 6.47 32.06
C ALA A 156 -11.99 7.66 31.22
N LYS A 157 -11.36 7.40 30.08
CA LYS A 157 -10.80 8.41 29.17
C LYS A 157 -11.41 8.38 27.76
N ASP A 158 -12.27 7.40 27.48
CA ASP A 158 -12.86 7.18 26.16
C ASP A 158 -11.77 6.99 25.08
N GLU A 159 -10.74 6.19 25.38
CA GLU A 159 -9.60 5.95 24.48
C GLU A 159 -9.20 4.47 24.40
N TRP A 160 -8.60 4.08 23.27
CA TRP A 160 -7.92 2.78 23.14
C TRP A 160 -6.44 2.93 23.49
N VAL A 161 -5.96 2.10 24.41
CA VAL A 161 -4.54 2.03 24.79
C VAL A 161 -3.90 0.86 24.06
N LEU A 162 -2.94 1.16 23.18
CA LEU A 162 -2.16 0.16 22.46
C LEU A 162 -0.86 -0.14 23.20
N ASN A 163 -0.53 -1.43 23.37
CA ASN A 163 0.74 -1.87 23.93
C ASN A 163 1.28 -3.09 23.15
N GLY A 164 2.51 -2.98 22.65
CA GLY A 164 3.15 -4.04 21.89
C GLY A 164 4.36 -3.54 21.10
N GLN A 165 4.92 -4.43 20.28
CA GLN A 165 6.05 -4.12 19.40
C GLN A 165 5.81 -4.73 18.02
N LYS A 166 5.92 -3.88 17.00
CA LYS A 166 5.91 -4.29 15.59
C LYS A 166 7.33 -4.30 15.02
N THR A 167 7.57 -5.07 13.97
CA THR A 167 8.88 -5.19 13.32
C THR A 167 8.73 -5.40 11.82
N TRP A 168 9.79 -5.07 11.05
CA TRP A 168 9.82 -5.20 9.59
C TRP A 168 8.72 -4.40 8.88
N ILE A 169 8.32 -3.28 9.47
CA ILE A 169 7.26 -2.42 8.94
C ILE A 169 7.86 -1.49 7.88
N SER A 170 7.59 -1.77 6.61
CA SER A 170 7.85 -0.82 5.52
C SER A 170 7.20 0.52 5.83
N ASN A 171 7.94 1.61 5.60
CA ASN A 171 7.59 2.98 6.00
C ASN A 171 7.44 3.23 7.51
N GLY A 172 7.64 2.23 8.38
CA GLY A 172 7.31 2.33 9.80
C GLY A 172 7.97 3.51 10.54
N GLY A 173 9.19 3.90 10.14
CA GLY A 173 9.91 5.04 10.71
C GLY A 173 9.61 6.40 10.08
N ILE A 174 8.88 6.44 8.96
CA ILE A 174 8.64 7.66 8.15
C ILE A 174 7.16 7.90 7.83
N ALA A 175 6.26 6.98 8.23
CA ALA A 175 4.84 7.08 7.94
C ALA A 175 4.15 8.16 8.77
N ASP A 176 3.24 8.88 8.13
CA ASP A 176 2.32 9.82 8.75
C ASP A 176 1.10 9.10 9.32
N VAL A 177 0.72 7.96 8.72
CA VAL A 177 -0.39 7.12 9.17
C VAL A 177 0.09 5.67 9.37
N HIS A 178 -0.09 5.15 10.58
CA HIS A 178 0.15 3.74 10.91
C HIS A 178 -1.17 3.01 11.12
N VAL A 179 -1.46 2.04 10.26
CA VAL A 179 -2.59 1.12 10.45
C VAL A 179 -2.09 -0.06 11.26
N VAL A 180 -2.40 -0.07 12.56
CA VAL A 180 -1.89 -1.06 13.51
C VAL A 180 -2.90 -2.18 13.77
N VAL A 181 -2.48 -3.43 13.56
CA VAL A 181 -3.27 -4.60 13.93
C VAL A 181 -2.93 -5.02 15.35
N ALA A 182 -3.94 -5.09 16.20
CA ALA A 182 -3.83 -5.43 17.62
C ALA A 182 -5.02 -6.30 18.06
N SER A 183 -4.80 -7.16 19.04
CA SER A 183 -5.85 -7.99 19.62
C SER A 183 -6.56 -7.25 20.76
N VAL A 184 -7.90 -7.21 20.73
CA VAL A 184 -8.74 -6.69 21.82
C VAL A 184 -9.07 -7.78 22.84
N GLU A 185 -9.36 -8.99 22.36
CA GLU A 185 -9.72 -10.16 23.17
C GLU A 185 -8.85 -11.37 22.76
N PRO A 186 -7.67 -11.57 23.38
CA PRO A 186 -6.73 -12.61 22.94
C PRO A 186 -7.25 -14.04 23.13
N ASP A 187 -8.23 -14.23 24.01
CA ASP A 187 -8.81 -15.54 24.30
C ASP A 187 -9.78 -16.03 23.22
N LEU A 188 -10.26 -15.15 22.34
CA LEU A 188 -11.13 -15.50 21.22
C LEU A 188 -10.35 -15.98 19.97
N GLY A 189 -9.02 -15.90 20.00
CA GLY A 189 -8.17 -16.08 18.83
C GLY A 189 -8.06 -14.78 18.01
N VAL A 190 -7.49 -14.89 16.81
CA VAL A 190 -7.50 -13.82 15.79
C VAL A 190 -8.62 -14.08 14.80
#